data_AF-A0A4Q6B9N6-F1
#
_entry.id   AF-A0A4Q6B9N6-F1
#
_cell.length_a   1.000
_cell.length_b   1.000
_cell.length_c   1.000
_cell.angle_alpha   90.00
_cell.angle_beta   90.00
_cell.angle_gamma   90.00
#
_symmetry.space_group_name_H-M   'P 1'
#
loop_
_entity.id
_entity.type
_entity.pdbx_description
1 polymer ?
#
loop_
_entity_poly.entity_id
_entity_poly.type
_entity_poly.pdbx_seq_one_letter_code
_entity_poly.pdbx_strand_id
1 'polypeptide(L)'
;HKIPCVTYFGSSVQGLSVGAVVQMLGSPIGVIRSIELVGDTKRPGGWLARVEYDVQPDRLSKDAESKMSLDTLRSHPPRVFLDSTSFLTGQKALTFDFSSTRPPKPGEIVMEGEVLVLPGEAGGIDNVTVALGHIAGKLEQIPFDEIGKNLDATLVSVNQVVSGPDLKNAIHELSATMTRAHHLMDEADQGLTPALKKVPEMANQMQQAVANANNALGQSGYGSNSDFQRNMSRMMLQVSDAVRSVRLLADFLERHPESLIRGRTNGSQAGEK
;
A
#
# COMPACT_ATOMS: atom_id res chain seq x y z
N HIS A 1 23.46 46.69 13.30
CA HIS A 1 22.31 46.87 12.40
C HIS A 1 21.13 46.07 12.94
N LYS A 2 19.88 46.54 12.73
CA LYS A 2 18.66 45.85 13.16
C LYS A 2 17.82 45.55 11.93
N ILE A 3 17.33 44.32 11.83
CA ILE A 3 16.41 43.89 10.80
C ILE A 3 15.06 43.65 11.49
N PRO A 4 14.06 44.53 11.26
CA PRO A 4 12.74 44.33 11.84
C PRO A 4 12.05 43.15 11.15
N CYS A 5 11.52 42.25 11.96
CA CYS A 5 10.82 41.07 11.49
C CYS A 5 9.49 40.90 12.24
N VAL A 6 8.57 40.20 11.60
CA VAL A 6 7.29 39.82 12.21
C VAL A 6 6.96 38.38 11.85
N THR A 7 6.33 37.68 12.79
CA THR A 7 5.78 36.35 12.56
C THR A 7 4.37 36.29 13.12
N TYR A 8 3.49 35.65 12.34
CA TYR A 8 2.10 35.42 12.72
C TYR A 8 1.92 33.97 13.17
N PHE A 9 1.41 33.76 14.38
CA PHE A 9 1.14 32.44 14.94
C PHE A 9 -0.36 32.21 15.08
N GLY A 10 -0.84 31.06 14.58
CA GLY A 10 -2.20 30.58 14.82
C GLY A 10 -2.33 29.74 16.11
N SER A 11 -1.23 29.53 16.82
CA SER A 11 -1.18 28.81 18.10
C SER A 11 -1.07 29.79 19.27
N SER A 12 -1.24 29.28 20.49
CA SER A 12 -1.03 30.07 21.69
C SER A 12 0.40 30.59 21.79
N VAL A 13 0.55 31.89 22.03
CA VAL A 13 1.81 32.56 22.39
C VAL A 13 1.95 32.73 23.91
N GLN A 14 1.11 32.06 24.71
CA GLN A 14 1.18 32.12 26.16
C GLN A 14 2.57 31.72 26.66
N GLY A 15 3.12 32.51 27.59
CA GLY A 15 4.48 32.33 28.11
C GLY A 15 5.55 33.06 27.29
N LEU A 16 5.20 33.63 26.13
CA LEU A 16 6.04 34.59 25.43
C LEU A 16 5.84 35.98 26.05
N SER A 17 6.88 36.81 26.07
CA SER A 17 6.81 38.16 26.63
C SER A 17 7.61 39.16 25.80
N VAL A 18 7.15 40.42 25.79
CA VAL A 18 7.91 41.52 25.21
C VAL A 18 9.26 41.64 25.93
N GLY A 19 10.34 41.80 25.17
CA GLY A 19 11.72 41.80 25.69
C GLY A 19 12.35 40.42 25.79
N ALA A 20 11.60 39.32 25.59
CA ALA A 20 12.20 37.99 25.48
C ALA A 20 13.15 37.92 24.28
N VAL A 21 14.15 37.05 24.38
CA VAL A 21 15.17 36.89 23.33
C VAL A 21 14.61 36.10 22.15
N VAL A 22 15.01 36.52 20.95
CA VAL A 22 14.95 35.67 19.75
C VAL A 22 16.26 34.91 19.71
N GLN A 23 16.20 33.60 19.50
CA GLN A 23 17.35 32.72 19.55
C GLN A 23 17.56 31.98 18.23
N MET A 24 18.78 31.49 18.02
CA MET A 24 19.13 30.53 16.99
C MET A 24 20.16 29.58 17.59
N LEU A 25 19.89 28.28 17.55
CA LEU A 25 20.76 27.27 18.17
C LEU A 25 21.11 27.61 19.65
N GLY A 26 20.12 28.12 20.40
CA GLY A 26 20.28 28.55 21.80
C GLY A 26 21.04 29.87 22.00
N SER A 27 21.52 30.52 20.95
CA SER A 27 22.23 31.80 21.02
C SER A 27 21.29 32.98 20.74
N PRO A 28 21.33 34.07 21.51
CA PRO A 28 20.44 35.22 21.31
C PRO A 28 20.83 36.02 20.06
N ILE A 29 19.89 36.16 19.14
CA ILE A 29 20.03 36.88 17.87
C ILE A 29 19.18 38.14 17.80
N GLY A 30 18.32 38.38 18.78
CA GLY A 30 17.35 39.47 18.71
C GLY A 30 16.48 39.58 19.95
N VAL A 31 15.49 40.46 19.91
CA VAL A 31 14.55 40.71 21.01
C VAL A 31 13.14 40.98 20.51
N ILE A 32 12.15 40.51 21.25
CA ILE A 32 10.73 40.74 20.96
C ILE A 32 10.35 42.17 21.32
N ARG A 33 9.66 42.84 20.40
CA ARG A 33 9.23 44.23 20.49
C ARG A 33 7.77 44.38 20.87
N SER A 34 6.89 43.57 20.29
CA SER A 34 5.46 43.62 20.54
C SER A 34 4.81 42.24 20.31
N ILE A 35 3.69 42.01 20.99
CA ILE A 35 2.82 40.85 20.81
C ILE A 35 1.40 41.38 20.78
N GLU A 36 0.73 41.22 19.65
CA GLU A 36 -0.61 41.75 19.41
C GLU A 36 -1.54 40.66 18.87
N LEU A 37 -2.82 40.73 19.20
CA LEU A 37 -3.83 39.86 18.61
C LEU A 37 -4.47 40.59 17.42
N VAL A 38 -4.37 40.01 16.23
CA VAL A 38 -4.90 40.60 14.99
C VAL A 38 -5.86 39.64 14.29
N GLY A 39 -6.80 40.18 13.52
CA GLY A 39 -7.72 39.35 12.73
C GLY A 39 -7.01 38.67 11.56
N ASP A 40 -7.34 37.41 11.30
CA ASP A 40 -6.85 36.67 10.14
C ASP A 40 -7.65 37.07 8.89
N THR A 41 -7.05 37.86 8.00
CA THR A 41 -7.69 38.28 6.75
C THR A 41 -7.93 37.13 5.77
N LYS A 42 -7.22 36.00 5.94
CA LYS A 42 -7.38 34.80 5.11
C LYS A 42 -8.45 33.86 5.68
N ARG A 43 -8.81 34.00 6.96
CA ARG A 43 -9.80 33.15 7.65
C ARG A 43 -10.80 34.04 8.39
N PRO A 44 -11.98 34.34 7.81
CA PRO A 44 -13.00 35.14 8.47
C PRO A 44 -13.35 34.62 9.87
N GLY A 45 -13.25 35.48 10.88
CA GLY A 45 -13.45 35.12 12.30
C GLY A 45 -12.24 34.47 12.98
N GLY A 46 -11.16 34.22 12.25
CA GLY A 46 -9.88 33.76 12.78
C GLY A 46 -9.06 34.89 13.38
N TRP A 47 -8.18 34.53 14.32
CA TRP A 47 -7.25 35.43 14.97
C TRP A 47 -5.83 34.86 14.92
N LEU A 48 -4.86 35.76 14.82
CA LEU A 48 -3.43 35.44 14.81
C LEU A 48 -2.73 36.27 15.87
N ALA A 49 -1.76 35.67 16.56
CA ALA A 49 -0.81 36.43 17.35
C ALA A 49 0.28 36.99 16.43
N ARG A 50 0.31 38.31 16.29
CA ARG A 50 1.33 39.08 15.58
C ARG A 50 2.48 39.37 16.54
N VAL A 51 3.64 38.80 16.27
CA VAL A 51 4.83 38.97 17.12
C VAL A 51 5.90 39.69 16.32
N GLU A 52 6.21 40.94 16.71
CA GLU A 52 7.30 41.72 16.11
C GLU A 52 8.57 41.61 16.94
N TYR A 53 9.70 41.60 16.25
CA TYR A 53 11.02 41.47 16.89
C TYR A 53 12.12 42.06 16.01
N ASP A 54 13.20 42.48 16.66
CA ASP A 54 14.41 42.96 15.98
C ASP A 54 15.43 41.83 15.92
N VAL A 55 15.85 41.44 14.72
CA VAL A 55 17.03 40.58 14.52
C VAL A 55 18.28 41.45 14.45
N GLN A 56 19.32 41.04 15.18
CA GLN A 56 20.60 41.72 15.31
C GLN A 56 21.74 40.78 14.88
N PRO A 57 22.00 40.68 13.56
CA PRO A 57 23.01 39.77 13.00
C PRO A 57 24.40 39.90 13.62
N ASP A 58 24.77 41.11 14.03
CA ASP A 58 26.08 41.41 14.60
C ASP A 58 26.36 40.64 15.91
N ARG A 59 25.35 40.01 16.53
CA ARG A 59 25.49 39.20 17.73
C ARG A 59 26.01 37.77 17.46
N LEU A 60 25.88 37.28 16.23
CA LEU A 60 26.20 35.89 15.87
C LEU A 60 27.67 35.68 15.46
N SER A 61 28.23 36.61 14.70
CA SER A 61 29.57 36.46 14.14
C SER A 61 30.24 37.82 13.95
N LYS A 62 31.55 37.88 14.27
CA LYS A 62 32.41 39.03 13.96
C LYS A 62 32.96 38.97 12.53
N ASP A 63 32.87 37.84 11.85
CA ASP A 63 33.33 37.68 10.47
C ASP A 63 32.38 38.35 9.49
N ALA A 64 32.95 39.20 8.63
CA ALA A 64 32.21 40.00 7.66
C ALA A 64 31.53 39.17 6.57
N GLU A 65 32.05 37.98 6.25
CA GLU A 65 31.57 37.13 5.15
C GLU A 65 30.35 36.27 5.50
N SER A 66 30.07 36.04 6.79
CA SER A 66 28.93 35.22 7.26
C SER A 66 27.87 36.05 7.99
N LYS A 67 27.70 37.32 7.59
CA LYS A 67 26.70 38.20 8.19
C LYS A 67 25.31 37.85 7.67
N MET A 68 24.45 37.41 8.58
CA MET A 68 23.02 37.32 8.32
C MET A 68 22.52 38.71 7.88
N SER A 69 21.99 38.81 6.67
CA SER A 69 21.46 40.07 6.11
C SER A 69 19.98 39.94 5.78
N LEU A 70 19.32 41.06 5.46
CA LEU A 70 17.93 41.03 4.99
C LEU A 70 17.79 40.17 3.73
N ASP A 71 18.74 40.27 2.80
CA ASP A 71 18.75 39.47 1.58
C ASP A 71 18.96 37.97 1.87
N THR A 72 19.80 37.65 2.86
CA THR A 72 19.97 36.27 3.32
C THR A 72 18.66 35.72 3.91
N LEU A 73 17.99 36.49 4.77
CA LEU A 73 16.72 36.08 5.37
C LEU A 73 15.57 35.98 4.35
N ARG A 74 15.65 36.70 3.23
CA ARG A 74 14.65 36.59 2.15
C ARG A 74 14.92 35.42 1.22
N SER A 75 16.18 35.17 0.89
CA SER A 75 16.59 34.08 -0.02
C SER A 75 16.60 32.72 0.66
N HIS A 76 17.00 32.68 1.93
CA HIS A 76 17.08 31.48 2.76
C HIS A 76 16.33 31.75 4.08
N PRO A 77 15.00 31.83 4.03
CA PRO A 77 14.18 32.21 5.17
C PRO A 77 14.21 31.12 6.24
N PRO A 78 14.52 31.47 7.50
CA PRO A 78 14.35 30.54 8.61
C PRO A 78 12.86 30.33 8.88
N ARG A 79 12.53 29.18 9.45
CA ARG A 79 11.27 29.03 10.18
C ARG A 79 11.43 29.51 11.61
N VAL A 80 10.39 30.14 12.10
CA VAL A 80 10.35 30.71 13.44
C VAL A 80 9.44 29.87 14.30
N PHE A 81 10.00 29.27 15.34
CA PHE A 81 9.29 28.40 16.27
C PHE A 81 9.06 29.10 17.60
N LEU A 82 7.91 28.82 18.21
CA LEU A 82 7.67 29.12 19.63
C LEU A 82 8.20 27.96 20.47
N ASP A 83 9.42 28.08 20.96
CA ASP A 83 10.06 27.03 21.74
C ASP A 83 9.95 27.28 23.24
N SER A 84 9.88 26.20 24.03
CA SER A 84 9.78 26.29 25.48
C SER A 84 11.17 26.42 26.10
N THR A 85 11.42 27.56 26.76
CA THR A 85 12.67 27.78 27.52
C THR A 85 12.60 27.23 28.94
N SER A 86 11.38 27.03 29.47
CA SER A 86 11.16 26.43 30.78
C SER A 86 9.82 25.72 30.81
N PHE A 87 9.86 24.40 30.96
CA PHE A 87 8.65 23.57 31.07
C PHE A 87 7.92 23.74 32.40
N LEU A 88 8.63 24.16 33.45
CA LEU A 88 8.03 24.37 34.78
C LEU A 88 7.23 25.67 34.85
N THR A 89 7.72 26.73 34.20
CA THR A 89 7.09 28.06 34.23
C THR A 89 6.28 28.36 32.97
N GLY A 90 6.39 27.51 31.94
CA GLY A 90 5.73 27.69 30.65
C GLY A 90 6.32 28.83 29.81
N GLN A 91 7.50 29.36 30.17
CA GLN A 91 8.13 30.46 29.43
C GLN A 91 8.59 30.01 28.05
N LYS A 92 8.25 30.80 27.03
CA LYS A 92 8.59 30.55 25.62
C LYS A 92 9.59 31.59 25.10
N ALA A 93 10.32 31.21 24.06
CA ALA A 93 11.14 32.10 23.24
C ALA A 93 10.86 31.86 21.75
N LEU A 94 11.26 32.82 20.92
CA LEU A 94 11.27 32.62 19.47
C LEU A 94 12.60 31.99 19.07
N THR A 95 12.56 30.92 18.28
CA THR A 95 13.76 30.24 17.78
C THR A 95 13.75 30.21 16.26
N PHE A 96 14.87 30.63 15.65
CA PHE A 96 15.12 30.52 14.23
C PHE A 96 15.74 29.17 13.90
N ASP A 97 15.18 28.52 12.88
CA ASP A 97 15.68 27.26 12.34
C ASP A 97 15.74 27.32 10.81
N PHE A 98 16.96 27.17 10.29
CA PHE A 98 17.25 27.13 8.85
C PHE A 98 17.28 25.70 8.29
N SER A 99 17.15 24.68 9.15
CA SER A 99 17.21 23.26 8.77
C SER A 99 15.86 22.67 8.38
N SER A 100 14.77 23.40 8.57
CA SER A 100 13.43 22.93 8.23
C SER A 100 13.31 22.60 6.74
N THR A 101 12.94 21.36 6.44
CA THR A 101 12.78 20.85 5.06
C THR A 101 11.42 21.19 4.43
N ARG A 102 10.51 21.82 5.20
CA ARG A 102 9.19 22.18 4.68
C ARG A 102 9.29 23.46 3.84
N PRO A 103 8.84 23.46 2.57
CA PRO A 103 8.86 24.66 1.75
C PRO A 103 7.91 25.74 2.32
N PRO A 104 8.29 27.02 2.27
CA PRO A 104 7.40 28.11 2.66
C PRO A 104 6.20 28.20 1.72
N LYS A 105 5.03 28.53 2.25
CA LYS A 105 3.83 28.71 1.44
C LYS A 105 3.83 30.09 0.75
N PRO A 106 3.11 30.26 -0.38
CA PRO A 106 2.96 31.57 -1.00
C PRO A 106 2.45 32.62 -0.02
N GLY A 107 3.19 33.72 0.11
CA GLY A 107 2.87 34.82 1.02
C GLY A 107 3.24 34.58 2.49
N GLU A 108 4.03 33.56 2.82
CA GLU A 108 4.62 33.40 4.17
C GLU A 108 5.92 34.22 4.35
N ILE A 109 6.53 34.67 3.25
CA ILE A 109 7.70 35.55 3.25
C ILE A 109 7.39 36.76 2.39
N VAL A 110 7.11 37.88 3.02
CA VAL A 110 6.75 39.14 2.36
C VAL A 110 7.33 40.32 3.14
N MET A 111 7.41 41.48 2.49
CA MET A 111 7.73 42.73 3.18
C MET A 111 6.42 43.47 3.50
N GLU A 112 6.18 43.73 4.78
CA GLU A 112 5.12 44.62 5.26
C GLU A 112 5.75 45.99 5.56
N GLY A 113 5.78 46.87 4.55
CA GLY A 113 6.60 48.08 4.62
C GLY A 113 8.08 47.73 4.70
N GLU A 114 8.73 48.09 5.81
CA GLU A 114 10.14 47.75 6.07
C GLU A 114 10.31 46.49 6.93
N VAL A 115 9.22 45.86 7.35
CA VAL A 115 9.24 44.67 8.25
C VAL A 115 9.20 43.40 7.43
N LEU A 116 10.16 42.49 7.65
CA LEU A 116 10.18 41.18 7.00
C LEU A 116 9.24 40.21 7.73
N VAL A 117 8.25 39.69 7.01
CA VAL A 117 7.42 38.59 7.50
C VAL A 117 8.17 37.28 7.33
N LEU A 118 8.28 36.50 8.41
CA LEU A 118 8.92 35.18 8.43
C LEU A 118 7.92 34.07 8.77
N PRO A 119 8.07 32.87 8.19
CA PRO A 119 7.14 31.76 8.39
C PRO A 119 7.19 31.24 9.83
N GLY A 120 6.06 31.33 10.53
CA GLY A 120 5.88 30.84 11.89
C GLY A 120 5.34 29.42 11.97
N GLU A 121 5.80 28.66 12.95
CA GLU A 121 5.23 27.36 13.31
C GLU A 121 5.13 27.23 14.83
N ALA A 122 4.10 26.52 15.29
CA ALA A 122 4.04 26.14 16.69
C ALA A 122 5.24 25.23 17.02
N GLY A 123 5.87 25.41 18.18
CA GLY A 123 6.97 24.58 18.65
C GLY A 123 6.61 23.81 19.92
N GLY A 124 7.49 22.87 20.30
CA GLY A 124 7.40 22.18 21.59
C GLY A 124 6.18 21.28 21.80
N ILE A 125 5.65 21.28 23.03
CA ILE A 125 4.57 20.38 23.50
C ILE A 125 3.23 20.59 22.80
N ASP A 126 3.00 21.78 22.24
CA ASP A 126 1.77 22.11 21.55
C ASP A 126 1.63 21.21 20.29
N ASN A 127 2.74 20.96 19.59
CA ASN A 127 2.79 20.02 18.47
C ASN A 127 2.57 18.58 18.89
N VAL A 128 3.10 18.17 20.06
CA VAL A 128 2.91 16.81 20.59
C VAL A 128 1.43 16.57 20.92
N THR A 129 0.78 17.54 21.54
CA THR A 129 -0.64 17.46 21.89
C THR A 129 -1.52 17.39 20.63
N VAL A 130 -1.22 18.21 19.63
CA VAL A 130 -1.89 18.16 18.32
C VAL A 130 -1.66 16.82 17.63
N ALA A 131 -0.43 16.28 17.65
CA ALA A 131 -0.12 14.97 17.08
C ALA A 131 -0.87 13.82 17.79
N LEU A 132 -0.97 13.86 19.12
CA LEU A 132 -1.75 12.89 19.90
C LEU A 132 -3.25 12.97 19.56
N GLY A 133 -3.80 14.18 19.41
CA GLY A 133 -5.18 14.38 18.97
C GLY A 133 -5.44 13.81 17.58
N HIS A 134 -4.51 13.97 16.64
CA HIS A 134 -4.62 13.37 15.30
C HIS A 134 -4.58 11.83 15.34
N ILE A 135 -3.78 11.22 16.21
CA ILE A 135 -3.75 9.77 16.38
C ILE A 135 -5.06 9.26 16.98
N ALA A 136 -5.58 9.93 18.02
CA ALA A 136 -6.86 9.59 18.62
C ALA A 136 -8.00 9.66 17.59
N GLY A 137 -8.05 10.75 16.81
CA GLY A 137 -9.04 10.89 15.74
C GLY A 137 -8.88 9.85 14.61
N LYS A 138 -7.66 9.43 14.28
CA LYS A 138 -7.43 8.32 13.33
C LYS A 138 -7.83 6.97 13.90
N LEU A 139 -7.69 6.75 15.21
CA LEU A 139 -8.10 5.52 15.89
C LEU A 139 -9.63 5.38 15.90
N GLU A 140 -10.35 6.48 16.11
CA GLU A 140 -11.82 6.53 16.01
C GLU A 140 -12.34 6.22 14.60
N GLN A 141 -11.53 6.47 13.57
CA GLN A 141 -11.89 6.18 12.17
C GLN A 141 -11.67 4.72 11.76
N ILE A 142 -11.11 3.87 12.64
CA ILE A 142 -10.96 2.45 12.34
C ILE A 142 -12.34 1.77 12.42
N PRO A 143 -12.87 1.22 11.32
CA PRO A 143 -14.20 0.63 11.30
C PRO A 143 -14.18 -0.78 11.89
N PHE A 144 -14.05 -0.89 13.22
CA PHE A 144 -14.01 -2.17 13.93
C PHE A 144 -15.24 -3.05 13.65
N ASP A 145 -16.40 -2.43 13.42
CA ASP A 145 -17.63 -3.13 13.05
C ASP A 145 -17.55 -3.80 11.67
N GLU A 146 -16.92 -3.14 10.69
CA GLU A 146 -16.74 -3.74 9.37
C GLU A 146 -15.70 -4.85 9.40
N ILE A 147 -14.63 -4.68 10.18
CA ILE A 147 -13.63 -5.73 10.41
C ILE A 147 -14.29 -6.97 11.02
N GLY A 148 -15.17 -6.79 12.01
CA GLY A 148 -15.94 -7.88 12.62
C GLY A 148 -16.88 -8.57 11.61
N LYS A 149 -17.67 -7.80 10.86
CA LYS A 149 -18.59 -8.35 9.84
C LYS A 149 -17.86 -9.11 8.73
N ASN A 150 -16.71 -8.60 8.27
CA ASN A 150 -15.90 -9.25 7.25
C ASN A 150 -15.26 -10.54 7.77
N LEU A 151 -14.83 -10.56 9.04
CA LEU A 151 -14.30 -11.77 9.68
C LEU A 151 -15.39 -12.84 9.83
N ASP A 152 -16.60 -12.46 10.28
CA ASP A 152 -17.75 -13.35 10.36
C ASP A 152 -18.14 -13.91 8.98
N ALA A 153 -18.20 -13.06 7.95
CA ALA A 153 -18.49 -13.50 6.58
C ALA A 153 -17.43 -14.48 6.04
N THR A 154 -16.16 -14.26 6.39
CA THR A 154 -15.06 -15.17 6.05
C THR A 154 -15.22 -16.51 6.76
N LEU A 155 -15.52 -16.51 8.06
CA LEU A 155 -15.76 -17.72 8.84
C LEU A 155 -16.96 -18.52 8.31
N VAL A 156 -18.05 -17.84 7.94
CA VAL A 156 -19.23 -18.45 7.33
C VAL A 156 -18.88 -19.07 5.97
N SER A 157 -18.13 -18.36 5.13
CA SER A 157 -17.70 -18.85 3.82
C SER A 157 -16.80 -20.07 3.91
N VAL A 158 -15.84 -20.07 4.84
CA VAL A 158 -14.97 -21.23 5.11
C VAL A 158 -15.80 -22.41 5.60
N ASN A 159 -16.73 -22.19 6.54
CA ASN A 159 -17.60 -23.25 7.02
C ASN A 159 -18.52 -23.82 5.92
N GLN A 160 -19.01 -22.99 5.00
CA GLN A 160 -19.82 -23.42 3.85
C GLN A 160 -19.02 -24.23 2.83
N VAL A 161 -17.76 -23.89 2.57
CA VAL A 161 -16.90 -24.67 1.66
C VAL A 161 -16.54 -26.02 2.29
N VAL A 162 -16.17 -26.04 3.57
CA VAL A 162 -15.75 -27.26 4.28
C VAL A 162 -16.93 -28.20 4.56
N SER A 163 -18.10 -27.65 4.89
CA SER A 163 -19.32 -28.43 5.15
C SER A 163 -20.20 -28.58 3.91
N GLY A 164 -19.76 -28.05 2.77
CA GLY A 164 -20.55 -27.90 1.57
C GLY A 164 -20.86 -29.23 0.86
N PRO A 165 -22.05 -29.35 0.24
CA PRO A 165 -22.39 -30.51 -0.56
C PRO A 165 -21.43 -30.69 -1.73
N ASP A 166 -20.85 -29.63 -2.28
CA ASP A 166 -19.90 -29.68 -3.40
C ASP A 166 -18.61 -30.42 -3.03
N LEU A 167 -18.07 -30.22 -1.83
CA LEU A 167 -16.88 -30.96 -1.37
C LEU A 167 -17.22 -32.43 -1.12
N LYS A 168 -18.40 -32.72 -0.55
CA LYS A 168 -18.87 -34.10 -0.39
C LYS A 168 -19.08 -34.79 -1.73
N ASN A 169 -19.65 -34.08 -2.70
CA ASN A 169 -19.88 -34.57 -4.06
C ASN A 169 -18.56 -34.80 -4.79
N ALA A 170 -17.59 -33.90 -4.65
CA ALA A 170 -16.25 -34.07 -5.21
C ALA A 170 -15.51 -35.29 -4.63
N ILE A 171 -15.61 -35.51 -3.31
CA ILE A 171 -15.06 -36.72 -2.66
C ILE A 171 -15.79 -37.97 -3.16
N HIS A 172 -17.12 -37.90 -3.32
CA HIS A 172 -17.92 -39.01 -3.82
C HIS A 172 -17.59 -39.36 -5.28
N GLU A 173 -17.45 -38.36 -6.17
CA GLU A 173 -17.04 -38.54 -7.55
C GLU A 173 -15.60 -39.06 -7.67
N LEU A 174 -14.70 -38.58 -6.82
CA LEU A 174 -13.33 -39.09 -6.77
C LEU A 174 -13.30 -40.55 -6.34
N SER A 175 -14.06 -40.91 -5.30
CA SER A 175 -14.21 -42.30 -4.87
C SER A 175 -14.80 -43.16 -5.98
N ALA A 176 -15.84 -42.69 -6.67
CA ALA A 176 -16.47 -43.41 -7.78
C ALA A 176 -15.53 -43.55 -8.99
N THR A 177 -14.64 -42.59 -9.20
CA THR A 177 -13.60 -42.65 -10.23
C THR A 177 -12.51 -43.65 -9.86
N MET A 178 -12.06 -43.67 -8.60
CA MET A 178 -11.09 -44.67 -8.12
C MET A 178 -11.65 -46.09 -8.23
N THR A 179 -12.92 -46.31 -7.85
CA THR A 179 -13.58 -47.62 -7.99
C THR A 179 -13.67 -48.05 -9.47
N ARG A 180 -13.98 -47.10 -10.37
CA ARG A 180 -13.99 -47.38 -11.82
C ARG A 180 -12.60 -47.68 -12.37
N ALA A 181 -11.56 -46.98 -11.91
CA ALA A 181 -10.18 -47.27 -12.27
C ALA A 181 -9.74 -48.66 -11.77
N HIS A 182 -10.13 -49.04 -10.55
CA HIS A 182 -9.88 -50.38 -10.01
C HIS A 182 -10.56 -51.48 -10.82
N HIS A 183 -11.85 -51.31 -11.16
CA HIS A 183 -12.53 -52.27 -12.02
C HIS A 183 -11.94 -52.36 -13.43
N LEU A 184 -11.48 -51.25 -14.01
CA LEU A 184 -10.77 -51.28 -15.29
C LEU A 184 -9.43 -52.01 -15.20
N MET A 185 -8.72 -51.93 -14.07
CA MET A 185 -7.50 -52.70 -13.84
C MET A 185 -7.80 -54.19 -13.66
N ASP A 186 -8.85 -54.55 -12.92
CA ASP A 186 -9.29 -55.94 -12.74
C ASP A 186 -9.81 -56.56 -14.06
N GLU A 187 -10.53 -55.79 -14.90
CA GLU A 187 -11.01 -56.23 -16.22
C GLU A 187 -9.85 -56.30 -17.24
N ALA A 188 -8.84 -55.43 -17.14
CA ALA A 188 -7.65 -55.48 -17.98
C ALA A 188 -6.79 -56.73 -17.70
N ASP A 189 -6.75 -57.20 -16.45
CA ASP A 189 -6.10 -58.46 -16.05
C ASP A 189 -6.81 -59.70 -16.62
N GLN A 190 -8.09 -59.61 -16.96
CA GLN A 190 -8.90 -60.76 -17.41
C GLN A 190 -9.27 -60.76 -18.90
N GLY A 191 -8.95 -59.71 -19.67
CA GLY A 191 -9.18 -59.75 -21.11
C GLY A 191 -8.80 -58.47 -21.84
N LEU A 192 -7.60 -58.45 -22.42
CA LEU A 192 -7.08 -57.32 -23.21
C LEU A 192 -7.77 -57.15 -24.60
N THR A 193 -8.76 -57.98 -24.92
CA THR A 193 -9.37 -58.04 -26.27
C THR A 193 -10.60 -57.13 -26.49
N PRO A 194 -11.49 -56.84 -25.51
CA PRO A 194 -12.66 -55.98 -25.72
C PRO A 194 -12.34 -54.48 -25.68
N ALA A 195 -11.29 -54.06 -24.95
CA ALA A 195 -10.91 -52.65 -24.81
C ALA A 195 -10.54 -52.02 -26.17
N LEU A 196 -9.84 -52.78 -27.03
CA LEU A 196 -9.48 -52.35 -28.38
C LEU A 196 -10.70 -52.19 -29.31
N LYS A 197 -11.83 -52.85 -29.01
CA LYS A 197 -13.07 -52.72 -29.80
C LYS A 197 -13.92 -51.51 -29.43
N LYS A 198 -13.73 -50.92 -28.25
CA LYS A 198 -14.54 -49.80 -27.75
C LYS A 198 -13.96 -48.41 -28.08
N VAL A 199 -12.68 -48.35 -28.47
CA VAL A 199 -12.02 -47.10 -28.89
C VAL A 199 -12.73 -46.42 -30.07
N PRO A 200 -13.15 -47.12 -31.14
CA PRO A 200 -13.87 -46.49 -32.25
C PRO A 200 -15.26 -45.98 -31.87
N GLU A 201 -15.96 -46.69 -30.98
CA GLU A 201 -17.30 -46.30 -30.51
C GLU A 201 -17.26 -45.02 -29.66
N MET A 202 -16.25 -44.92 -28.81
CA MET A 202 -16.01 -43.75 -27.97
C MET A 202 -15.66 -42.51 -28.80
N ALA A 203 -14.89 -42.67 -29.88
CA ALA A 203 -14.63 -41.61 -30.84
C ALA A 203 -15.90 -41.12 -31.55
N ASN A 204 -16.79 -42.04 -31.95
CA ASN A 204 -18.07 -41.68 -32.56
C ASN A 204 -19.00 -40.96 -31.57
N GLN A 205 -19.08 -41.40 -30.31
CA GLN A 205 -19.87 -40.71 -29.29
C GLN A 205 -19.35 -39.30 -28.99
N MET A 206 -18.03 -39.11 -29.00
CA MET A 206 -17.41 -37.81 -28.82
C MET A 206 -17.71 -36.87 -30.00
N GLN A 207 -17.69 -37.38 -31.23
CA GLN A 207 -18.12 -36.61 -32.41
C GLN A 207 -19.60 -36.20 -32.33
N GLN A 208 -20.47 -37.11 -31.88
CA GLN A 208 -21.90 -36.83 -31.70
C GLN A 208 -22.14 -35.76 -30.63
N ALA A 209 -21.41 -35.81 -29.51
CA ALA A 209 -21.48 -34.83 -28.44
C ALA A 209 -21.07 -33.43 -28.91
N VAL A 210 -20.02 -33.34 -29.73
CA VAL A 210 -19.58 -32.07 -30.35
C VAL A 210 -20.62 -31.54 -31.34
N ALA A 211 -21.24 -32.40 -32.14
CA ALA A 211 -22.31 -32.00 -33.07
C ALA A 211 -23.56 -31.47 -32.32
N ASN A 212 -23.93 -32.12 -31.23
CA ASN A 212 -25.06 -31.71 -30.39
C ASN A 212 -24.77 -30.40 -29.64
N ALA A 213 -23.54 -30.21 -29.16
CA ALA A 213 -23.11 -28.95 -28.56
C ALA A 213 -23.16 -27.79 -29.57
N ASN A 214 -22.71 -28.01 -30.82
CA ASN A 214 -22.81 -26.99 -31.87
C ASN A 214 -24.26 -26.62 -32.22
N ASN A 215 -25.17 -27.59 -32.24
CA ASN A 215 -26.60 -27.33 -32.47
C ASN A 215 -27.27 -26.59 -31.30
N ALA A 216 -26.91 -26.92 -30.06
CA ALA A 216 -27.41 -26.22 -28.87
C ALA A 216 -26.90 -24.76 -28.77
N LEU A 217 -25.67 -24.52 -29.23
CA LEU A 217 -25.06 -23.19 -29.28
C LEU A 217 -25.60 -22.33 -30.43
N GLY A 218 -26.11 -22.93 -31.51
CA GLY A 218 -26.72 -22.21 -32.63
C GLY A 218 -28.09 -21.58 -32.34
N GLN A 219 -28.80 -22.04 -31.29
CA GLN A 219 -30.12 -21.53 -30.93
C GLN A 219 -30.10 -20.49 -29.79
N SER A 220 -29.00 -20.40 -29.04
CA SER A 220 -28.84 -19.41 -27.96
C SER A 220 -28.13 -18.17 -28.50
N GLY A 221 -28.90 -17.31 -29.18
CA GLY A 221 -28.42 -16.10 -29.85
C GLY A 221 -27.83 -15.03 -28.92
N TYR A 222 -26.57 -15.19 -28.51
CA TYR A 222 -25.79 -14.12 -27.87
C TYR A 222 -24.34 -14.07 -28.39
N GLY A 223 -24.09 -13.08 -29.25
CA GLY A 223 -22.84 -12.32 -29.41
C GLY A 223 -21.52 -13.07 -29.61
N SER A 224 -20.97 -12.98 -30.82
CA SER A 224 -19.73 -13.58 -31.31
C SER A 224 -18.40 -13.16 -30.64
N ASN A 225 -18.34 -12.85 -29.33
CA ASN A 225 -17.06 -12.56 -28.66
C ASN A 225 -16.98 -12.80 -27.13
N SER A 226 -17.72 -13.76 -26.57
CA SER A 226 -17.70 -14.01 -25.11
C SER A 226 -16.39 -14.65 -24.63
N ASP A 227 -15.93 -14.26 -23.43
CA ASP A 227 -14.78 -14.85 -22.72
C ASP A 227 -14.86 -16.38 -22.58
N PHE A 228 -16.07 -16.93 -22.61
CA PHE A 228 -16.32 -18.37 -22.62
C PHE A 228 -15.73 -19.06 -23.85
N GLN A 229 -15.89 -18.50 -25.05
CA GLN A 229 -15.33 -19.08 -26.28
C GLN A 229 -13.78 -19.05 -26.26
N ARG A 230 -13.18 -18.01 -25.67
CA ARG A 230 -11.72 -17.91 -25.49
C ARG A 230 -11.19 -18.90 -24.45
N ASN A 231 -11.93 -19.11 -23.35
CA ASN A 231 -11.56 -20.09 -22.32
C ASN A 231 -11.75 -21.53 -22.83
N MET A 232 -12.82 -21.81 -23.58
CA MET A 232 -13.05 -23.10 -24.23
C MET A 232 -11.96 -23.42 -25.26
N SER A 233 -11.56 -22.43 -26.08
CA SER A 233 -10.48 -22.62 -27.06
C SER A 233 -9.14 -22.95 -26.38
N ARG A 234 -8.84 -22.30 -25.25
CA ARG A 234 -7.65 -22.63 -24.44
C ARG A 234 -7.74 -24.00 -23.79
N MET A 235 -8.91 -24.39 -23.28
CA MET A 235 -9.14 -25.70 -22.70
C MET A 235 -9.00 -26.81 -23.75
N MET A 236 -9.52 -26.61 -24.96
CA MET A 236 -9.38 -27.56 -26.06
C MET A 236 -7.92 -27.74 -26.50
N LEU A 237 -7.12 -26.67 -26.49
CA LEU A 237 -5.68 -26.75 -26.74
C LEU A 237 -4.96 -27.55 -25.65
N GLN A 238 -5.28 -27.30 -24.37
CA GLN A 238 -4.69 -28.04 -23.25
C GLN A 238 -5.09 -29.52 -23.25
N VAL A 239 -6.33 -29.84 -23.64
CA VAL A 239 -6.79 -31.22 -23.82
C VAL A 239 -6.05 -31.89 -24.99
N SER A 240 -5.84 -31.17 -26.10
CA SER A 240 -5.05 -31.68 -27.24
C SER A 240 -3.60 -32.00 -26.83
N ASP A 241 -2.98 -31.12 -26.04
CA ASP A 241 -1.62 -31.34 -25.51
C ASP A 241 -1.59 -32.50 -24.51
N ALA A 242 -2.61 -32.64 -23.66
CA ALA A 242 -2.75 -33.78 -22.77
C ALA A 242 -2.91 -35.10 -23.54
N VAL A 243 -3.76 -35.13 -24.57
CA VAL A 243 -3.92 -36.30 -25.45
C VAL A 243 -2.61 -36.65 -26.15
N ARG A 244 -1.83 -35.65 -26.56
CA ARG A 244 -0.51 -35.86 -27.16
C ARG A 244 0.49 -36.44 -26.15
N SER A 245 0.45 -35.99 -24.90
CA SER A 245 1.28 -36.54 -23.82
C SER A 245 0.91 -37.98 -23.46
N VAL A 246 -0.38 -38.31 -23.47
CA VAL A 246 -0.87 -39.69 -23.28
C VAL A 246 -0.46 -40.58 -24.43
N ARG A 247 -0.47 -40.07 -25.67
CA ARG A 247 -0.01 -40.82 -26.85
C ARG A 247 1.50 -41.05 -26.82
N LEU A 248 2.29 -40.06 -26.40
CA LEU A 248 3.74 -40.22 -26.21
C LEU A 248 4.05 -41.22 -25.10
N LEU A 249 3.26 -41.24 -24.02
CA LEU A 249 3.36 -42.25 -22.97
C LEU A 249 2.98 -43.64 -23.48
N ALA A 250 1.91 -43.75 -24.27
CA ALA A 250 1.49 -45.00 -24.88
C ALA A 250 2.54 -45.54 -25.87
N ASP A 251 3.06 -44.70 -26.78
CA ASP A 251 4.16 -45.06 -27.70
C ASP A 251 5.44 -45.44 -26.94
N PHE A 252 5.70 -44.80 -25.79
CA PHE A 252 6.84 -45.13 -24.93
C PHE A 252 6.65 -46.49 -24.24
N LEU A 253 5.47 -46.77 -23.71
CA LEU A 253 5.14 -48.06 -23.09
C LEU A 253 5.09 -49.21 -24.11
N GLU A 254 4.67 -48.93 -25.35
CA GLU A 254 4.67 -49.90 -26.45
C GLU A 254 6.09 -50.24 -26.92
N ARG A 255 7.00 -49.26 -26.93
CA ARG A 255 8.41 -49.46 -27.31
C ARG A 255 9.29 -49.97 -26.18
N HIS A 256 8.88 -49.78 -24.92
CA HIS A 256 9.61 -50.19 -23.71
C HIS A 256 8.69 -50.88 -22.68
N PRO A 257 8.15 -52.07 -23.01
CA PRO A 257 7.26 -52.82 -22.11
C PRO A 257 7.94 -53.20 -20.78
N GLU A 258 9.27 -53.29 -20.74
CA GLU A 258 10.06 -53.57 -19.54
C GLU A 258 10.03 -52.45 -18.48
N SER A 259 9.57 -51.24 -18.83
CA SER A 259 9.52 -50.08 -17.92
C SER A 259 8.41 -50.17 -16.86
N LEU A 260 7.34 -50.93 -17.13
CA LEU A 260 6.23 -51.18 -16.19
C LEU A 260 6.60 -52.18 -15.09
N ILE A 261 7.48 -53.14 -15.40
CA ILE A 261 7.85 -54.23 -14.48
C ILE A 261 9.09 -53.87 -13.65
N ARG A 262 10.05 -53.10 -14.18
CA ARG A 262 11.27 -52.73 -13.44
C ARG A 262 11.16 -51.47 -12.58
N GLY A 263 10.15 -50.64 -12.82
CA GLY A 263 10.10 -49.30 -12.20
C GLY A 263 11.25 -48.42 -12.68
N ARG A 264 11.08 -47.09 -12.58
CA ARG A 264 12.10 -46.12 -12.97
C ARG A 264 13.34 -46.28 -12.08
N THR A 265 14.37 -46.98 -12.53
CA THR A 265 15.68 -46.91 -11.89
C THR A 265 16.24 -45.53 -12.18
N ASN A 266 16.14 -44.61 -11.22
CA ASN A 266 16.92 -43.39 -11.22
C ASN A 266 18.40 -43.82 -11.31
N GLY A 267 19.05 -43.51 -12.43
CA GLY A 267 20.48 -43.69 -12.60
C GLY A 267 21.21 -42.83 -11.57
N SER A 268 21.42 -43.40 -10.39
CA SER A 268 22.43 -42.98 -9.44
C SER A 268 23.78 -43.25 -10.12
N GLN A 269 24.48 -42.18 -10.48
CA GLN A 269 25.90 -42.27 -10.78
C GLN A 269 26.64 -42.70 -9.50
N ALA A 270 27.01 -43.97 -9.47
CA ALA A 270 28.07 -44.58 -8.67
C ALA A 270 28.57 -45.74 -9.55
N GLY A 271 29.83 -45.95 -9.91
CA GLY A 271 31.13 -45.37 -9.62
C GLY A 271 32.17 -46.35 -10.20
N GLU A 272 33.43 -45.92 -10.36
CA GLU A 272 34.64 -46.72 -10.70
C GLU A 272 34.79 -47.16 -12.18
N LYS A 273 35.91 -46.97 -12.88
CA LYS A 273 37.33 -46.82 -12.54
C LYS A 273 38.02 -45.78 -13.43
#